data_AF-A0AAE1H549-F1
#
_entry.id   AF-A0AAE1H549-F1
#
_cell.length_a   1.000
_cell.length_b   1.000
_cell.length_c   1.000
_cell.angle_alpha   90.00
_cell.angle_beta   90.00
_cell.angle_gamma   90.00
#
_symmetry.space_group_name_H-M   'P 1'
#
loop_
_entity.id
_entity.type
_entity.pdbx_description
1 polymer ?
#
loop_
_entity_poly.entity_id
_entity_poly.type
_entity_poly.pdbx_seq_one_letter_code
_entity_poly.pdbx_strand_id
1 'polypeptide(L)'
;SLSTGKTEDRLIKPLKEGEAQMRFYVKNEDLYDCIRAEHEVAGHAGRNKVIPLLKKKYANVTQLKKKKKFQEAILLFLSLCGICEAKKKSKKRGIVPVM
;
A
#
# COMPACT_ATOMS: atom_id res chain seq x y z
N SER A 1 -3.34 -37.06 0.91
CA SER A 1 -3.03 -36.19 -0.23
C SER A 1 -2.43 -34.90 0.30
N LEU A 2 -1.10 -34.75 0.22
CA LEU A 2 -0.38 -33.60 0.78
C LEU A 2 -0.23 -32.55 -0.32
N SER A 3 -1.07 -31.51 -0.28
CA SER A 3 -1.07 -30.42 -1.25
C SER A 3 0.16 -29.54 -1.05
N THR A 4 1.03 -29.49 -2.05
CA THR A 4 2.23 -28.65 -2.08
C THR A 4 1.82 -27.17 -2.13
N GLY A 5 1.75 -26.52 -0.97
CA GLY A 5 1.62 -25.07 -0.87
C GLY A 5 2.93 -24.40 -1.22
N LYS A 6 3.01 -23.75 -2.40
CA LYS A 6 4.09 -22.82 -2.75
C LYS A 6 4.26 -21.78 -1.63
N THR A 7 5.28 -21.93 -0.80
CA THR A 7 5.79 -20.86 0.05
C THR A 7 6.59 -19.92 -0.85
N GLU A 8 5.93 -18.89 -1.37
CA GLU A 8 6.59 -17.81 -2.10
C GLU A 8 7.67 -17.19 -1.22
N ASP A 9 8.93 -17.22 -1.68
CA ASP A 9 10.12 -16.68 -1.02
C ASP A 9 9.97 -15.20 -0.66
N ARG A 10 9.36 -14.92 0.49
CA ARG A 10 9.34 -13.60 1.12
C ARG A 10 10.57 -13.49 2.00
N LEU A 11 11.52 -12.65 1.57
CA LEU A 11 12.69 -12.30 2.38
C LEU A 11 12.22 -11.56 3.64
N ILE A 12 12.55 -12.10 4.81
CA ILE A 12 12.18 -11.50 6.09
C ILE A 12 13.38 -10.75 6.65
N LYS A 13 13.17 -9.51 7.13
CA LYS A 13 14.23 -8.77 7.80
C LYS A 13 14.43 -9.35 9.22
N PRO A 14 15.65 -9.71 9.63
CA PRO A 14 15.92 -10.10 11.01
C PRO A 14 15.58 -8.94 11.96
N LEU A 15 14.91 -9.26 13.06
CA LEU A 15 14.53 -8.31 14.11
C LEU A 15 15.83 -7.75 14.72
N LYS A 16 15.95 -6.41 14.77
CA LYS A 16 16.97 -5.78 15.62
C LYS A 16 16.44 -5.74 17.05
N GLU A 17 17.34 -5.83 18.03
CA GLU A 17 17.01 -5.69 19.44
C GLU A 17 16.25 -4.38 19.67
N GLY A 18 14.99 -4.48 20.11
CA GLY A 18 14.06 -3.34 20.27
C GLY A 18 12.98 -3.17 19.18
N GLU A 19 13.03 -3.88 18.04
CA GLU A 19 11.90 -3.90 17.08
C GLU A 19 10.91 -5.01 17.47
N ALA A 20 9.70 -4.64 17.91
CA ALA A 20 8.66 -5.60 18.31
C ALA A 20 7.93 -6.29 17.13
N GLN A 21 8.24 -5.93 15.88
CA GLN A 21 7.43 -6.35 14.73
C GLN A 21 8.27 -6.71 13.50
N MET A 22 8.07 -7.95 13.04
CA MET A 22 8.74 -8.53 11.87
C MET A 22 8.28 -7.80 10.60
N ARG A 23 9.23 -7.33 9.79
CA ARG A 23 8.95 -6.63 8.53
C ARG A 23 9.40 -7.46 7.34
N PHE A 24 8.57 -7.49 6.30
CA PHE A 24 8.81 -8.25 5.08
C PHE A 24 9.44 -7.38 4.00
N TYR A 25 10.22 -7.97 3.09
CA TYR A 25 10.64 -7.32 1.86
C TYR A 25 9.61 -7.59 0.75
N VAL A 26 9.29 -6.56 -0.02
CA VAL A 26 8.37 -6.63 -1.18
C VAL A 26 9.18 -6.62 -2.47
N LYS A 27 8.96 -7.59 -3.35
CA LYS A 27 9.53 -7.52 -4.72
C LYS A 27 8.73 -6.50 -5.54
N ASN A 28 9.31 -6.02 -6.64
CA ASN A 28 8.61 -5.03 -7.47
C ASN A 28 7.30 -5.60 -8.06
N GLU A 29 7.26 -6.90 -8.33
CA GLU A 29 6.10 -7.61 -8.90
C GLU A 29 4.95 -7.66 -7.89
N ASP A 30 5.25 -7.94 -6.62
CA ASP A 30 4.28 -7.99 -5.52
C ASP A 30 3.84 -6.60 -5.02
N LEU A 31 4.46 -5.52 -5.52
CA LEU A 31 4.21 -4.17 -5.03
C LEU A 31 2.74 -3.77 -5.18
N TYR A 32 2.14 -4.11 -6.32
CA TYR A 32 0.75 -3.81 -6.60
C TYR A 32 -0.18 -4.51 -5.60
N ASP A 33 0.01 -5.81 -5.40
CA ASP A 33 -0.81 -6.59 -4.46
C ASP A 33 -0.65 -6.13 -3.02
N CYS A 34 0.56 -5.76 -2.62
CA CYS A 34 0.83 -5.20 -1.30
C CYS A 34 0.08 -3.87 -1.08
N ILE A 35 0.10 -2.97 -2.06
CA ILE A 35 -0.63 -1.69 -1.98
C ILE A 35 -2.14 -1.93 -1.95
N ARG A 36 -2.64 -2.83 -2.81
CA ARG A 36 -4.05 -3.19 -2.90
C ARG A 36 -4.57 -3.73 -1.57
N ALA A 37 -3.90 -4.74 -1.01
CA ALA A 37 -4.32 -5.36 0.25
C ALA A 37 -4.36 -4.35 1.41
N GLU A 38 -3.33 -3.52 1.57
CA GLU A 38 -3.31 -2.52 2.65
C GLU A 38 -4.31 -1.38 2.40
N HIS A 39 -4.60 -1.05 1.14
CA HIS A 39 -5.61 -0.06 0.78
C HIS A 39 -7.03 -0.54 1.09
N GLU A 40 -7.33 -1.81 0.86
CA GLU A 40 -8.59 -2.46 1.24
C GLU A 40 -8.75 -2.53 2.76
N VAL A 41 -7.71 -2.96 3.48
CA VAL A 41 -7.69 -2.96 4.95
C VAL A 41 -7.90 -1.56 5.53
N ALA A 42 -7.36 -0.53 4.88
CA ALA A 42 -7.55 0.86 5.29
C ALA A 42 -8.94 1.43 4.95
N GLY A 43 -9.83 0.64 4.34
CA GLY A 43 -11.18 1.08 3.96
C GLY A 43 -11.17 2.15 2.86
N HIS A 44 -10.32 1.98 1.85
CA HIS A 44 -10.12 2.95 0.76
C HIS A 44 -9.62 4.31 1.22
N ALA A 45 -8.76 4.32 2.24
CA ALA A 45 -8.17 5.55 2.74
C ALA A 45 -7.11 6.13 1.81
N GLY A 46 -6.88 7.44 1.95
CA GLY A 46 -5.86 8.16 1.20
C GLY A 46 -4.43 7.82 1.61
N ARG A 47 -3.49 8.38 0.87
CA ARG A 47 -2.04 8.18 1.01
C ARG A 47 -1.52 8.27 2.45
N ASN A 48 -2.01 9.23 3.23
CA ASN A 48 -1.53 9.46 4.60
C ASN A 48 -1.85 8.31 5.55
N LYS A 49 -2.90 7.53 5.30
CA LYS A 49 -3.22 6.33 6.09
C LYS A 49 -2.59 5.06 5.52
N VAL A 50 -2.46 4.96 4.19
CA VAL A 50 -1.89 3.78 3.53
C VAL A 50 -0.38 3.68 3.72
N ILE A 51 0.36 4.79 3.66
CA ILE A 51 1.82 4.80 3.86
C ILE A 51 2.26 4.23 5.22
N PRO A 52 1.70 4.63 6.38
CA PRO A 52 2.14 4.10 7.66
C PRO A 52 1.84 2.60 7.82
N LEU A 53 0.74 2.10 7.25
CA LEU A 53 0.43 0.67 7.22
C LEU A 53 1.50 -0.12 6.45
N LEU A 54 1.83 0.35 5.24
CA LEU A 54 2.89 -0.23 4.42
C LEU A 54 4.25 -0.18 5.11
N LYS A 55 4.60 0.92 5.79
CA LYS A 55 5.86 1.05 6.53
C LYS A 55 5.94 0.13 7.76
N LYS A 56 4.81 -0.15 8.40
CA LYS A 56 4.72 -1.06 9.55
C LYS A 56 5.00 -2.50 9.14
N LYS A 57 4.51 -2.89 7.95
CA LYS A 57 4.58 -4.26 7.45
C LYS A 57 5.81 -4.54 6.58
N TYR A 58 6.33 -3.54 5.88
CA TYR A 58 7.36 -3.73 4.86
C TYR A 58 8.63 -2.90 5.09
N ALA A 59 9.78 -3.57 5.04
CA ALA A 59 11.07 -3.00 5.40
C ALA A 59 11.69 -2.11 4.30
N ASN A 60 11.42 -2.42 3.03
CA ASN A 60 12.01 -1.75 1.87
C ASN A 60 11.26 -0.50 1.39
N VAL A 61 10.07 -0.25 1.94
CA VAL A 61 9.24 0.94 1.66
C VAL A 61 9.84 2.21 2.28
N THR A 62 10.62 2.06 3.34
CA THR A 62 11.26 3.17 4.06
C THR A 62 12.64 3.53 3.53
N GLN A 63 13.27 2.71 2.68
CA GLN A 63 14.59 3.00 2.13
C GLN A 63 14.56 4.27 1.27
N LEU A 64 15.37 5.27 1.62
CA LEU A 64 15.41 6.60 0.99
C LEU A 64 15.44 6.56 -0.55
N LYS A 65 16.23 5.65 -1.13
CA LYS A 65 16.35 5.48 -2.60
C LYS A 65 15.09 4.91 -3.27
N LYS A 66 14.29 4.12 -2.55
CA LYS A 66 13.04 3.51 -3.05
C LYS A 66 11.78 4.27 -2.63
N LYS A 67 11.90 5.14 -1.62
CA LYS A 67 10.81 5.92 -1.03
C LYS A 67 10.03 6.74 -2.05
N LYS A 68 10.72 7.42 -2.99
CA LYS A 68 10.07 8.25 -4.03
C LYS A 68 9.24 7.39 -4.99
N LYS A 69 9.88 6.37 -5.60
CA LYS A 69 9.22 5.42 -6.52
C LYS A 69 8.02 4.73 -5.88
N PHE A 70 8.14 4.35 -4.61
CA PHE A 70 7.06 3.71 -3.87
C PHE A 70 5.89 4.67 -3.59
N GLN A 71 6.18 5.92 -3.27
CA GLN A 71 5.14 6.94 -3.10
C GLN A 71 4.42 7.26 -4.40
N GLU A 72 5.14 7.31 -5.53
CA GLU A 72 4.57 7.49 -6.86
C GLU A 72 3.64 6.30 -7.21
N ALA A 73 4.07 5.06 -6.95
CA ALA A 73 3.23 3.88 -7.15
C ALA A 73 1.96 3.92 -6.30
N ILE A 74 2.05 4.30 -5.02
CA ILE A 74 0.87 4.46 -4.15
C ILE A 74 -0.06 5.55 -4.70
N LEU A 75 0.47 6.70 -5.09
CA LEU A 75 -0.34 7.80 -5.62
C LEU A 75 -1.06 7.40 -6.90
N LEU A 76 -0.35 6.75 -7.82
CA LEU A 76 -0.91 6.26 -9.07
C LEU A 76 -2.03 5.24 -8.79
N PHE A 77 -1.77 4.26 -7.93
CA PHE A 77 -2.77 3.27 -7.52
C PHE A 77 -4.03 3.93 -6.94
N LEU A 78 -3.86 4.87 -5.99
CA LEU A 78 -4.99 5.59 -5.38
C LEU A 78 -5.75 6.48 -6.37
N SER A 79 -5.09 6.94 -7.44
CA SER A 79 -5.75 7.68 -8.52
C SER A 79 -6.62 6.77 -9.38
N LEU A 80 -6.21 5.51 -9.55
CA LEU A 80 -6.88 4.52 -10.42
C LEU A 80 -7.92 3.67 -9.67
N CYS A 81 -7.96 3.73 -8.34
CA CYS A 81 -8.97 3.00 -7.57
C CYS A 81 -10.38 3.53 -7.86
N GLY A 82 -11.21 2.71 -8.52
CA GLY A 82 -12.57 3.09 -8.92
C GLY A 82 -13.47 3.54 -7.76
N ILE A 83 -13.33 2.93 -6.58
CA ILE A 83 -14.10 3.30 -5.37
C ILE A 83 -13.69 4.69 -4.87
N CYS A 84 -12.37 4.96 -4.81
CA CYS A 84 -11.86 6.27 -4.44
C CYS A 84 -12.22 7.34 -5.48
N GLU A 85 -12.15 6.99 -6.77
CA GLU A 85 -12.49 7.90 -7.86
C GLU A 85 -13.97 8.26 -7.87
N ALA A 86 -14.86 7.27 -7.66
CA ALA A 86 -16.29 7.50 -7.52
C ALA A 86 -16.59 8.45 -6.35
N LYS A 87 -15.99 8.23 -5.17
CA LYS A 87 -16.12 9.14 -4.02
C LYS A 87 -15.66 10.57 -4.33
N LYS A 88 -14.57 10.74 -5.08
CA LYS A 88 -14.08 12.06 -5.51
C LYS A 88 -15.05 12.74 -6.48
N LYS A 89 -15.57 11.99 -7.47
CA LYS A 89 -16.54 12.50 -8.45
C LYS A 89 -17.84 12.93 -7.77
N SER A 90 -18.34 12.17 -6.79
CA SER A 90 -19.54 12.54 -6.02
C SER A 90 -19.36 13.86 -5.25
N LYS A 91 -18.17 14.13 -4.69
CA LYS A 91 -17.87 15.42 -4.04
C LYS A 91 -17.86 16.61 -5.00
N LYS A 92 -17.45 16.41 -6.27
CA LYS A 92 -17.41 17.48 -7.27
C LYS A 92 -18.79 17.87 -7.80
N ARG A 93 -19.77 16.97 -7.77
CA ARG A 93 -21.14 17.23 -8.25
C ARG A 93 -21.98 18.13 -7.31
N GLY A 94 -21.46 18.45 -6.12
CA GLY A 94 -22.14 19.33 -5.16
C GLY A 94 -21.79 20.83 -5.28
N ILE A 95 -20.92 21.21 -6.22
CA ILE A 95 -20.61 22.62 -6.50
C ILE A 95 -21.50 23.04 -7.68
N VAL A 96 -22.73 23.47 -7.39
CA VAL A 96 -23.46 24.30 -8.35
C VAL A 96 -22.83 25.69 -8.29
N PRO A 97 -22.31 26.24 -9.40
CA PRO A 97 -21.99 27.65 -9.41
C PRO A 97 -23.31 28.40 -9.22
N VAL A 98 -23.44 29.09 -8.08
CA VAL A 98 -24.41 30.19 -7.97
C VAL A 98 -23.94 31.22 -9.00
N MET A 99 -24.72 31.37 -10.07
CA MET A 99 -24.66 32.51 -10.96
C MET A 99 -25.27 33.74 -10.28
#